data_AF-A0AAD8NHS0-F1
#
_entry.id   AF-A0AAD8NHS0-F1
#
_cell.length_a   1.000
_cell.length_b   1.000
_cell.length_c   1.000
_cell.angle_alpha   90.00
_cell.angle_beta   90.00
_cell.angle_gamma   90.00
#
_symmetry.space_group_name_H-M   'P 1'
#
loop_
_entity.id
_entity.type
_entity.pdbx_description
1 polymer ?
#
loop_
_entity_poly.entity_id
_entity_poly.type
_entity_poly.pdbx_seq_one_letter_code
_entity_poly.pdbx_strand_id
1 'polypeptide(L)'
;MEKGGGSKSPVVPEDSQLNELSERVAENVVVFQQFVDKAIGAVDQDENLNEMTAESYDQKKYCIKRHLQDLSNIHDSLVDQYCVLMEKISMNRQSLIQIQDPQSSVSSSSPQASTSTGGDALLQPDGGGFNLAKGKGPSHSGLKSSVPPLDVAALKVKETKNPGFRGSESSKSYVNNPAVNDDALKVEETEDHNVLVEKISNLEDEVESLKQKLQSLKVENGALKQEVKETVTDIKVYKSDSKLEIKAMKEELRASKQLIDKTDGHMCRLLAEKLTDQSRHDAEILEMNSKMNECMSNMLEMQRTHEKKEKIWNDVTEQLKQDLKVTSESFVEECKNVAALESDKSAQDNLIVKLKAELISAKFENAGLYLPSDNVEKLTDELKLKVEELEIEVDRQMEAMADKDRK
;
A
#
# COMPACT_ATOMS: atom_id res chain seq x y z
N MET A 1 5.97 -29.54 71.61
CA MET A 1 5.72 -28.22 71.01
C MET A 1 5.79 -28.37 69.50
N GLU A 2 4.63 -28.60 68.90
CA GLU A 2 4.45 -28.66 67.45
C GLU A 2 4.66 -27.28 66.84
N LYS A 3 5.51 -27.20 65.81
CA LYS A 3 5.46 -26.14 64.81
C LYS A 3 5.03 -26.77 63.50
N GLY A 4 3.72 -26.76 63.25
CA GLY A 4 3.15 -27.13 61.96
C GLY A 4 3.51 -26.07 60.91
N GLY A 5 4.40 -26.44 59.99
CA GLY A 5 4.67 -25.68 58.78
C GLY A 5 3.56 -25.93 57.77
N GLY A 6 2.60 -25.00 57.70
CA GLY A 6 1.58 -25.00 56.65
C GLY A 6 2.24 -24.78 55.30
N SER A 7 2.29 -25.84 54.48
CA SER A 7 2.64 -25.74 53.07
C SER A 7 1.48 -25.06 52.34
N LYS A 8 1.61 -23.76 52.05
CA LYS A 8 0.74 -23.08 51.09
C LYS A 8 1.07 -23.63 49.71
N SER A 9 0.16 -24.39 49.12
CA SER A 9 0.20 -24.71 47.69
C SER A 9 0.28 -23.41 46.87
N PRO A 10 1.07 -23.37 45.79
CA PRO A 10 1.09 -22.21 44.90
C PRO A 10 -0.30 -22.06 44.27
N VAL A 11 -0.96 -20.96 44.61
CA VAL A 11 -2.18 -20.53 43.92
C VAL A 11 -1.77 -20.21 42.49
N VAL A 12 -2.15 -21.05 41.53
CA VAL A 12 -1.94 -20.83 40.10
C VAL A 12 -2.81 -19.64 39.68
N PRO A 13 -2.23 -18.50 39.28
CA PRO A 13 -2.97 -17.32 38.88
C PRO A 13 -2.82 -17.11 37.37
N GLU A 14 -3.31 -18.04 36.53
CA GLU A 14 -3.10 -17.93 35.08
C GLU A 14 -4.39 -17.67 34.28
N ASP A 15 -5.55 -18.15 34.73
CA ASP A 15 -6.82 -17.87 34.03
C ASP A 15 -7.19 -16.38 34.04
N SER A 16 -6.61 -15.61 34.98
CA SER A 16 -6.76 -14.16 35.08
C SER A 16 -6.19 -13.40 33.87
N GLN A 17 -5.11 -13.90 33.24
CA GLN A 17 -4.40 -13.14 32.21
C GLN A 17 -5.08 -13.23 30.84
N LEU A 18 -5.69 -14.37 30.52
CA LEU A 18 -6.45 -14.53 29.27
C LEU A 18 -7.73 -13.70 29.29
N ASN A 19 -8.37 -13.59 30.46
CA ASN A 19 -9.58 -12.80 30.63
C ASN A 19 -9.27 -11.29 30.49
N GLU A 20 -8.16 -10.82 31.06
CA GLU A 20 -7.69 -9.44 30.92
C GLU A 20 -7.34 -9.08 29.47
N LEU A 21 -6.71 -10.01 28.73
CA LEU A 21 -6.44 -9.83 27.29
C LEU A 21 -7.72 -9.75 26.47
N SER A 22 -8.72 -10.58 26.77
CA SER A 22 -10.02 -10.54 26.11
C SER A 22 -10.75 -9.22 26.35
N GLU A 23 -10.73 -8.73 27.60
CA GLU A 23 -11.34 -7.46 27.97
C GLU A 23 -10.66 -6.27 27.27
N ARG A 24 -9.33 -6.27 27.21
CA ARG A 24 -8.55 -5.24 26.49
C ARG A 24 -8.82 -5.23 24.99
N VAL A 25 -9.02 -6.41 24.37
CA VAL A 25 -9.38 -6.50 22.96
C VAL A 25 -10.78 -5.92 22.73
N ALA A 26 -11.75 -6.28 23.56
CA ALA A 26 -13.11 -5.74 23.48
C ALA A 26 -13.13 -4.21 23.65
N GLU A 27 -12.37 -3.66 24.59
CA GLU A 27 -12.23 -2.21 24.79
C GLU A 27 -11.64 -1.54 23.54
N ASN A 28 -10.58 -2.10 22.96
CA ASN A 28 -9.97 -1.59 21.73
C ASN A 28 -10.96 -1.57 20.55
N VAL A 29 -11.83 -2.57 20.41
CA VAL A 29 -12.87 -2.59 19.36
C VAL A 29 -13.79 -1.40 19.50
N VAL A 30 -14.29 -1.15 20.72
CA VAL A 30 -15.20 -0.05 21.00
C VAL A 30 -14.53 1.29 20.73
N VAL A 31 -13.29 1.48 21.18
CA VAL A 31 -12.52 2.72 20.95
C VAL A 31 -12.25 2.94 19.45
N PHE A 32 -11.89 1.89 18.73
CA PHE A 32 -11.65 1.95 17.29
C PHE A 32 -12.92 2.33 16.51
N GLN A 33 -14.05 1.71 16.85
CA GLN A 33 -15.32 2.01 16.19
C GLN A 33 -15.75 3.46 16.46
N GLN A 34 -15.63 3.94 17.70
CA GLN A 34 -15.89 5.34 18.04
C GLN A 34 -15.01 6.31 17.24
N PHE A 35 -13.75 5.95 17.00
CA PHE A 35 -12.85 6.75 16.16
C PHE A 35 -13.32 6.78 14.70
N VAL A 36 -13.70 5.64 14.12
CA VAL A 36 -14.22 5.55 12.75
C VAL A 36 -15.50 6.39 12.61
N ASP A 37 -16.44 6.27 13.54
CA ASP A 37 -17.71 7.01 13.53
C ASP A 37 -17.46 8.52 13.62
N LYS A 38 -16.53 8.94 14.49
CA LYS A 38 -16.12 10.35 14.60
C LYS A 38 -15.45 10.87 13.33
N ALA A 39 -14.62 10.05 12.67
CA ALA A 39 -13.97 10.41 11.42
C ALA A 39 -14.99 10.56 10.28
N ILE A 40 -15.97 9.66 10.17
CA ILE A 40 -17.07 9.77 9.21
C ILE A 40 -17.89 11.04 9.47
N GLY A 41 -18.22 11.32 10.73
CA GLY A 41 -18.94 12.54 11.11
C GLY A 41 -18.17 13.82 10.78
N ALA A 42 -16.84 13.82 10.95
CA ALA A 42 -15.99 14.95 10.58
C ALA A 42 -15.95 15.15 9.05
N VAL A 43 -15.90 14.06 8.27
CA VAL A 43 -16.01 14.13 6.80
C VAL A 43 -17.37 14.71 6.39
N ASP A 44 -18.45 14.36 7.09
CA ASP A 44 -19.78 14.91 6.80
C ASP A 44 -19.90 16.40 7.09
N GLN A 45 -19.35 16.86 8.22
CA GLN A 45 -19.40 18.25 8.66
C GLN A 45 -18.43 19.18 7.92
N ASP A 46 -17.55 18.64 7.08
CA ASP A 46 -16.64 19.46 6.29
C ASP A 46 -17.39 20.19 5.15
N GLU A 47 -17.82 21.41 5.45
CA GLU A 47 -18.41 22.38 4.52
C GLU A 47 -17.36 23.31 3.90
N ASN A 48 -16.12 23.31 4.41
CA ASN A 48 -15.06 24.27 4.04
C ASN A 48 -14.21 23.84 2.84
N LEU A 49 -14.41 22.62 2.34
CA LEU A 49 -13.70 22.04 1.20
C LEU A 49 -14.34 22.42 -0.16
N ASN A 50 -14.89 23.65 -0.26
CA ASN A 50 -15.80 24.09 -1.33
C ASN A 50 -15.11 24.69 -2.58
N GLU A 51 -13.77 24.62 -2.68
CA GLU A 51 -13.01 25.36 -3.71
C GLU A 51 -12.66 24.55 -4.97
N MET A 52 -13.08 23.29 -5.08
CA MET A 52 -12.85 22.44 -6.25
C MET A 52 -14.17 21.79 -6.69
N THR A 53 -14.57 22.02 -7.94
CA THR A 53 -15.81 21.55 -8.61
C THR A 53 -16.60 20.46 -7.85
N ALA A 54 -17.81 20.79 -7.41
CA ALA A 54 -18.67 20.01 -6.50
C ALA A 54 -18.74 18.49 -6.78
N GLU A 55 -18.76 18.06 -8.06
CA GLU A 55 -18.81 16.62 -8.41
C GLU A 55 -17.56 15.83 -7.96
N SER A 56 -16.36 16.42 -8.05
CA SER A 56 -15.14 15.74 -7.59
C SER A 56 -15.11 15.62 -6.06
N TYR A 57 -15.82 16.49 -5.35
CA TYR A 57 -15.82 16.52 -3.89
C TYR A 57 -16.72 15.44 -3.31
N ASP A 58 -17.95 15.33 -3.79
CA ASP A 58 -18.89 14.29 -3.36
C ASP A 58 -18.31 12.90 -3.61
N GLN A 59 -17.63 12.73 -4.75
CA GLN A 59 -16.94 11.48 -5.08
C GLN A 59 -15.78 11.18 -4.12
N LYS A 60 -14.96 12.18 -3.75
CA LYS A 60 -13.89 12.01 -2.76
C LYS A 60 -14.43 11.72 -1.37
N LYS A 61 -15.47 12.43 -0.92
CA LYS A 61 -16.18 12.16 0.35
C LYS A 61 -16.69 10.72 0.39
N TYR A 62 -17.36 10.29 -0.68
CA TYR A 62 -17.84 8.93 -0.81
C TYR A 62 -16.70 7.90 -0.74
N CYS A 63 -15.59 8.12 -1.45
CA CYS A 63 -14.42 7.24 -1.41
C CYS A 63 -13.80 7.16 0.00
N ILE A 64 -13.62 8.28 0.69
CA ILE A 64 -13.05 8.30 2.04
C ILE A 64 -13.95 7.56 3.02
N LYS A 65 -15.27 7.80 2.99
CA LYS A 65 -16.23 7.08 3.83
C LYS A 65 -16.20 5.58 3.58
N ARG A 66 -16.13 5.18 2.30
CA ARG A 66 -16.03 3.78 1.92
C ARG A 66 -14.76 3.13 2.48
N HIS A 67 -13.61 3.79 2.38
CA HIS A 67 -12.36 3.27 2.96
C HIS A 67 -12.41 3.17 4.49
N LEU A 68 -13.05 4.13 5.17
CA LEU A 68 -13.25 4.07 6.62
C LEU A 68 -14.16 2.90 7.03
N GLN A 69 -15.20 2.63 6.25
CA GLN A 69 -16.07 1.45 6.45
C GLN A 69 -15.32 0.15 6.18
N ASP A 70 -14.55 0.07 5.09
CA ASP A 70 -13.75 -1.10 4.76
C ASP A 70 -12.71 -1.38 5.87
N LEU A 71 -12.10 -0.34 6.42
CA LEU A 71 -11.16 -0.46 7.54
C LEU A 71 -11.85 -0.97 8.82
N SER A 72 -13.06 -0.49 9.12
CA SER A 72 -13.90 -1.01 10.21
C SER A 72 -14.22 -2.50 10.01
N ASN A 73 -14.64 -2.90 8.81
CA ASN A 73 -14.90 -4.31 8.48
C ASN A 73 -13.66 -5.21 8.62
N ILE A 74 -12.48 -4.72 8.22
CA ILE A 74 -11.21 -5.46 8.38
C ILE A 74 -10.87 -5.60 9.86
N HIS A 75 -11.05 -4.54 10.64
CA HIS A 75 -10.78 -4.56 12.08
C HIS A 75 -11.70 -5.58 12.77
N ASP A 76 -12.99 -5.59 12.48
CA ASP A 76 -13.96 -6.55 13.03
C ASP A 76 -13.59 -7.99 12.65
N SER A 77 -13.21 -8.22 11.39
CA SER A 77 -12.75 -9.55 10.96
C SER A 77 -11.49 -10.02 11.67
N LEU A 78 -10.56 -9.10 11.98
CA LEU A 78 -9.34 -9.43 12.72
C LEU A 78 -9.66 -9.76 14.18
N VAL A 79 -10.61 -9.04 14.79
CA VAL A 79 -11.10 -9.33 16.14
C VAL A 79 -11.75 -10.72 16.18
N ASP A 80 -12.61 -11.06 15.21
CA ASP A 80 -13.23 -12.39 15.13
C ASP A 80 -12.17 -13.50 15.02
N GLN A 81 -11.15 -13.31 14.18
CA GLN A 81 -10.03 -14.25 14.07
C GLN A 81 -9.25 -14.36 15.38
N TYR A 82 -9.05 -13.25 16.09
CA TYR A 82 -8.38 -13.25 17.40
C TYR A 82 -9.21 -14.00 18.45
N CYS A 83 -10.53 -13.82 18.49
CA CYS A 83 -11.44 -14.58 19.35
C CYS A 83 -11.33 -16.09 19.10
N VAL A 84 -11.38 -16.53 17.83
CA VAL A 84 -11.20 -17.95 17.45
C VAL A 84 -9.83 -18.48 17.87
N LEU A 85 -8.77 -17.68 17.72
CA LEU A 85 -7.42 -18.07 18.15
C LEU A 85 -7.34 -18.23 19.67
N MET A 86 -7.92 -17.30 20.43
CA MET A 86 -7.99 -17.36 21.88
C MET A 86 -8.76 -18.59 22.37
N GLU A 87 -9.90 -18.91 21.74
CA GLU A 87 -10.65 -20.14 22.01
C GLU A 87 -9.79 -21.40 21.75
N LYS A 88 -9.07 -21.43 20.63
CA LYS A 88 -8.18 -22.54 20.29
C LYS A 88 -7.01 -22.70 21.27
N ILE A 89 -6.42 -21.60 21.74
CA ILE A 89 -5.38 -21.61 22.76
C ILE A 89 -5.94 -22.13 24.09
N SER A 90 -7.14 -21.68 24.46
CA SER A 90 -7.85 -22.15 25.67
C SER A 90 -8.11 -23.66 25.63
N MET A 91 -8.63 -24.16 24.50
CA MET A 91 -8.84 -25.60 24.28
C MET A 91 -7.53 -26.41 24.35
N ASN A 92 -6.46 -25.91 23.71
CA ASN A 92 -5.15 -26.57 23.75
C ASN A 92 -4.59 -26.61 25.18
N ARG A 93 -4.72 -25.52 25.96
CA ARG A 93 -4.31 -25.50 27.38
C ARG A 93 -5.09 -26.52 28.21
N GLN A 94 -6.41 -26.58 28.07
CA GLN A 94 -7.23 -27.56 28.78
C GLN A 94 -6.82 -29.00 28.44
N SER A 95 -6.55 -29.29 27.16
CA SER A 95 -6.07 -30.61 26.74
C SER A 95 -4.70 -30.97 27.32
N LEU A 96 -3.80 -29.99 27.50
CA LEU A 96 -2.47 -30.20 28.06
C LEU A 96 -2.52 -30.49 29.57
N ILE A 97 -3.41 -29.82 30.31
CA ILE A 97 -3.62 -30.07 31.74
C ILE A 97 -4.21 -31.48 31.95
N GLN A 98 -5.12 -31.93 31.08
CA GLN A 98 -5.73 -33.26 31.16
C GLN A 98 -4.74 -34.42 30.93
N ILE A 99 -3.65 -34.18 30.19
CA ILE A 99 -2.60 -35.17 29.92
C ILE A 99 -1.58 -35.27 31.07
N GLN A 100 -1.46 -34.25 31.92
CA GLN A 100 -0.55 -34.27 33.08
C GLN A 100 -1.15 -34.91 34.34
N ASP A 101 -2.47 -35.15 34.37
CA ASP A 101 -3.18 -35.74 35.52
C ASP A 101 -3.66 -37.23 35.42
N PRO A 102 -2.99 -38.21 34.74
CA PRO A 102 -3.44 -39.62 34.76
C PRO A 102 -2.80 -40.50 35.84
N GLN A 103 -1.92 -39.99 36.72
CA GLN A 103 -1.16 -40.85 37.66
C GLN A 103 -0.92 -40.18 39.03
N SER A 104 -1.96 -39.84 39.78
CA SER A 104 -1.85 -39.62 41.23
C SER A 104 -2.58 -40.70 42.01
N SER A 105 -2.09 -41.94 41.94
CA SER A 105 -2.54 -43.03 42.82
C SER A 105 -1.49 -44.13 42.99
N VAL A 106 -0.20 -43.83 43.21
CA VAL A 106 0.68 -44.83 43.87
C VAL A 106 1.83 -44.17 44.64
N SER A 107 2.09 -44.78 45.79
CA SER A 107 2.96 -44.43 46.91
C SER A 107 4.46 -44.29 46.67
N SER A 108 5.07 -43.50 47.56
CA SER A 108 6.41 -43.63 48.18
C SER A 108 7.64 -43.90 47.31
N SER A 109 8.60 -42.97 47.32
CA SER A 109 9.85 -43.06 48.10
C SER A 109 10.89 -42.04 47.60
N SER A 110 11.51 -41.32 48.54
CA SER A 110 12.61 -40.38 48.30
C SER A 110 13.84 -41.05 47.69
N PRO A 111 14.71 -40.26 47.03
CA PRO A 111 16.05 -40.11 47.60
C PRO A 111 16.55 -38.66 47.62
N GLN A 112 17.28 -38.34 48.69
CA GLN A 112 18.11 -37.15 48.86
C GLN A 112 19.35 -37.20 47.96
N ALA A 113 19.72 -36.07 47.37
CA ALA A 113 21.06 -35.60 46.97
C ALA A 113 20.86 -34.44 45.97
N SER A 114 21.60 -33.35 45.89
CA SER A 114 22.73 -32.81 46.64
C SER A 114 22.80 -31.32 46.29
N THR A 115 23.21 -30.50 47.24
CA THR A 115 23.52 -29.08 47.07
C THR A 115 24.70 -28.87 46.13
N SER A 116 24.53 -28.08 45.07
CA SER A 116 25.64 -27.36 44.43
C SER A 116 25.23 -25.95 44.03
N THR A 117 25.62 -25.02 44.90
CA THR A 117 26.08 -23.66 44.65
C THR A 117 26.26 -23.24 43.18
N GLY A 118 25.67 -22.09 42.82
CA GLY A 118 26.22 -21.23 41.77
C GLY A 118 25.17 -20.51 40.92
N GLY A 119 25.09 -19.18 41.06
CA GLY A 119 24.47 -18.32 40.04
C GLY A 119 23.41 -17.37 40.56
N ASP A 120 23.79 -16.50 41.49
CA ASP A 120 23.04 -15.27 41.79
C ASP A 120 23.29 -14.28 40.64
N ALA A 121 22.27 -14.00 39.83
CA ALA A 121 22.31 -12.97 38.80
C ALA A 121 20.97 -12.23 38.80
N LEU A 122 21.03 -11.02 39.37
CA LEU A 122 20.03 -9.97 39.36
C LEU A 122 19.34 -9.86 37.99
N LEU A 123 18.02 -10.06 37.98
CA LEU A 123 17.14 -9.49 36.96
C LEU A 123 16.86 -8.03 37.36
N GLN A 124 17.49 -7.09 36.64
CA GLN A 124 16.96 -5.74 36.52
C GLN A 124 15.89 -5.72 35.41
N PRO A 125 14.73 -5.10 35.62
CA PRO A 125 13.82 -4.75 34.55
C PRO A 125 14.11 -3.30 34.14
N ASP A 126 14.85 -3.08 33.06
CA ASP A 126 14.91 -1.74 32.47
C ASP A 126 15.03 -1.79 30.93
N GLY A 127 14.05 -1.16 30.28
CA GLY A 127 14.23 -0.42 29.03
C GLY A 127 14.57 -1.19 27.77
N GLY A 128 13.63 -1.99 27.24
CA GLY A 128 13.67 -2.48 25.87
C GLY A 128 13.43 -1.36 24.83
N GLY A 129 14.46 -0.55 24.57
CA GLY A 129 14.48 0.41 23.46
C GLY A 129 14.72 -0.27 22.12
N PHE A 130 13.76 -0.19 21.22
CA PHE A 130 13.92 -0.55 19.81
C PHE A 130 14.82 0.49 19.11
N ASN A 131 16.05 0.11 18.79
CA ASN A 131 16.89 0.87 17.87
C ASN A 131 16.84 0.25 16.47
N LEU A 132 16.11 0.92 15.58
CA LEU A 132 16.04 0.63 14.15
C LEU A 132 17.36 1.08 13.50
N ALA A 133 18.32 0.17 13.34
CA ALA A 133 19.54 0.45 12.59
C ALA A 133 19.24 0.41 11.08
N LYS A 134 19.33 1.58 10.43
CA LYS A 134 19.37 1.74 8.96
C LYS A 134 20.59 1.02 8.39
N GLY A 135 20.40 -0.18 7.86
CA GLY A 135 21.36 -0.86 7.00
C GLY A 135 21.21 -0.41 5.54
N LYS A 136 22.08 0.49 5.10
CA LYS A 136 22.24 0.90 3.70
C LYS A 136 23.28 -0.05 3.08
N GLY A 137 22.89 -0.88 2.11
CA GLY A 137 23.81 -1.80 1.43
C GLY A 137 23.24 -2.25 0.07
N PRO A 138 24.04 -2.21 -1.02
CA PRO A 138 23.55 -2.25 -2.39
C PRO A 138 23.39 -3.66 -2.96
N SER A 139 22.44 -3.79 -3.87
CA SER A 139 22.27 -4.92 -4.79
C SER A 139 23.48 -5.05 -5.72
N HIS A 140 24.05 -6.26 -5.84
CA HIS A 140 24.56 -6.75 -7.12
C HIS A 140 24.38 -8.27 -7.24
N SER A 141 23.93 -8.61 -8.43
CA SER A 141 23.52 -9.89 -8.99
C SER A 141 24.64 -10.90 -9.19
N GLY A 142 24.29 -12.19 -9.12
CA GLY A 142 24.87 -13.20 -9.98
C GLY A 142 25.23 -14.51 -9.29
N LEU A 143 24.30 -15.47 -9.27
CA LEU A 143 24.65 -16.88 -9.23
C LEU A 143 23.72 -17.68 -10.15
N LYS A 144 24.28 -18.04 -11.32
CA LYS A 144 23.78 -19.10 -12.17
C LYS A 144 23.92 -20.42 -11.40
N SER A 145 22.80 -21.01 -10.98
CA SER A 145 22.78 -22.40 -10.51
C SER A 145 22.39 -23.30 -11.69
N SER A 146 23.40 -23.88 -12.33
CA SER A 146 23.25 -25.01 -13.23
C SER A 146 23.71 -26.24 -12.46
N VAL A 147 22.76 -26.96 -11.86
CA VAL A 147 23.00 -28.32 -11.34
C VAL A 147 22.24 -29.28 -12.25
N PRO A 148 22.91 -30.27 -12.87
CA PRO A 148 22.23 -31.24 -13.73
C PRO A 148 21.40 -32.21 -12.87
N PRO A 149 20.38 -32.85 -13.46
CA PRO A 149 19.54 -33.78 -12.73
C PRO A 149 20.35 -35.05 -12.38
N LEU A 150 20.40 -35.36 -11.09
CA LEU A 150 20.91 -36.63 -10.58
C LEU A 150 19.93 -37.74 -11.01
N ASP A 151 20.41 -38.60 -11.90
CA ASP A 151 19.73 -39.78 -12.42
C ASP A 151 19.64 -40.85 -11.32
N VAL A 152 18.49 -40.93 -10.64
CA VAL A 152 18.21 -41.92 -9.59
C VAL A 152 17.69 -43.21 -10.22
N ALA A 153 18.48 -43.79 -11.12
CA ALA A 153 18.10 -45.00 -11.86
C ALA A 153 19.20 -46.07 -11.83
N ALA A 154 19.79 -46.41 -10.68
CA ALA A 154 20.69 -47.57 -10.59
C ALA A 154 20.94 -48.10 -9.17
N LEU A 155 19.91 -48.59 -8.48
CA LEU A 155 20.11 -49.55 -7.37
C LEU A 155 19.24 -50.78 -7.60
N LYS A 156 19.58 -51.54 -8.65
CA LYS A 156 19.20 -52.95 -8.78
C LYS A 156 20.04 -53.76 -7.79
N VAL A 157 19.49 -54.01 -6.61
CA VAL A 157 20.01 -55.04 -5.71
C VAL A 157 19.79 -56.39 -6.40
N LYS A 158 20.88 -56.97 -6.89
CA LYS A 158 20.93 -58.35 -7.40
C LYS A 158 20.61 -59.27 -6.21
N GLU A 159 19.45 -59.90 -6.21
CA GLU A 159 19.18 -61.08 -5.38
C GLU A 159 20.19 -62.16 -5.75
N THR A 160 21.24 -62.30 -4.95
CA THR A 160 22.10 -63.49 -4.97
C THR A 160 21.30 -64.65 -4.39
N LYS A 161 20.78 -65.49 -5.28
CA LYS A 161 20.31 -66.84 -4.95
C LYS A 161 21.41 -67.56 -4.18
N ASN A 162 21.10 -67.95 -2.94
CA ASN A 162 21.89 -68.92 -2.18
C ASN A 162 22.07 -70.19 -3.02
N PRO A 163 23.30 -70.66 -3.30
CA PRO A 163 23.50 -72.04 -3.65
C PRO A 163 23.26 -72.87 -2.39
N GLY A 164 22.37 -73.87 -2.50
CA GLY A 164 22.12 -74.82 -1.44
C GLY A 164 23.42 -75.45 -0.95
N PHE A 165 23.69 -75.29 0.34
CA PHE A 165 24.72 -76.06 1.01
C PHE A 165 24.19 -77.49 1.16
N ARG A 166 24.57 -78.30 0.17
CA ARG A 166 24.38 -79.74 0.09
C ARG A 166 24.99 -80.37 1.35
N GLY A 167 24.23 -81.26 1.98
CA GLY A 167 24.74 -82.10 3.06
C GLY A 167 26.02 -82.82 2.62
N SER A 168 27.07 -82.66 3.41
CA SER A 168 28.27 -83.48 3.31
C SER A 168 28.10 -84.71 4.17
N GLU A 169 28.37 -85.82 3.51
CA GLU A 169 28.13 -87.17 3.90
C GLU A 169 29.13 -87.65 4.95
N SER A 170 28.64 -88.61 5.74
CA SER A 170 29.33 -89.81 6.17
C SER A 170 30.84 -89.87 5.90
N SER A 171 31.64 -89.63 6.93
CA SER A 171 33.00 -90.17 7.01
C SER A 171 32.99 -91.23 8.11
N LYS A 172 32.69 -92.46 7.72
CA LYS A 172 33.06 -93.67 8.47
C LYS A 172 34.58 -93.79 8.37
N SER A 173 35.32 -93.41 9.41
CA SER A 173 36.71 -93.82 9.53
C SER A 173 36.76 -95.24 10.07
N TYR A 174 37.42 -96.08 9.31
CA TYR A 174 37.72 -97.47 9.60
C TYR A 174 38.69 -97.59 10.80
N VAL A 175 38.41 -98.58 11.65
CA VAL A 175 39.35 -99.58 12.19
C VAL A 175 40.81 -99.15 12.31
N ASN A 176 41.33 -99.14 13.54
CA ASN A 176 42.62 -99.74 13.88
C ASN A 176 42.60 -100.17 15.35
N ASN A 177 42.28 -101.44 15.58
CA ASN A 177 42.63 -102.16 16.81
C ASN A 177 44.15 -102.34 16.81
N PRO A 178 44.91 -101.97 17.86
CA PRO A 178 46.19 -102.60 18.10
C PRO A 178 45.97 -103.97 18.71
N ALA A 179 46.74 -104.91 18.18
CA ALA A 179 46.75 -106.31 18.53
C ALA A 179 47.03 -106.53 20.02
N VAL A 180 46.36 -107.56 20.52
CA VAL A 180 46.67 -108.32 21.73
C VAL A 180 48.13 -108.77 21.66
N ASN A 181 48.98 -108.14 22.46
CA ASN A 181 50.23 -108.76 22.91
C ASN A 181 49.97 -109.30 24.31
N ASP A 182 49.72 -110.60 24.30
CA ASP A 182 49.65 -111.52 25.42
C ASP A 182 51.09 -111.75 25.87
N ASP A 183 51.59 -110.91 26.78
CA ASP A 183 52.91 -111.11 27.38
C ASP A 183 52.77 -111.22 28.90
N ALA A 184 52.99 -112.45 29.34
CA ALA A 184 52.87 -112.93 30.70
C ALA A 184 53.85 -112.20 31.61
N LEU A 185 53.33 -111.42 32.55
CA LEU A 185 54.07 -110.97 33.72
C LEU A 185 53.52 -111.68 34.96
N LYS A 186 54.17 -112.81 35.27
CA LYS A 186 54.30 -113.33 36.63
C LYS A 186 55.03 -112.27 37.46
N VAL A 187 54.35 -111.62 38.39
CA VAL A 187 54.97 -110.83 39.46
C VAL A 187 54.39 -111.32 40.78
N GLU A 188 55.29 -111.57 41.72
CA GLU A 188 55.05 -112.12 43.04
C GLU A 188 53.98 -111.33 43.81
N GLU A 189 52.96 -112.05 44.28
CA GLU A 189 52.15 -111.65 45.41
C GLU A 189 53.08 -111.49 46.62
N THR A 190 53.27 -110.26 47.09
CA THR A 190 53.01 -109.84 48.48
C THR A 190 53.31 -108.34 48.63
N GLU A 191 52.52 -107.49 47.97
CA GLU A 191 52.23 -106.06 48.33
C GLU A 191 51.28 -105.39 47.31
N ASP A 192 51.08 -105.99 46.13
CA ASP A 192 50.39 -105.39 44.97
C ASP A 192 48.84 -105.53 44.94
N HIS A 193 48.24 -106.46 45.67
CA HIS A 193 46.77 -106.65 45.65
C HIS A 193 46.02 -105.44 46.23
N ASN A 194 46.56 -104.80 47.26
CA ASN A 194 45.97 -103.58 47.82
C ASN A 194 46.00 -102.41 46.83
N VAL A 195 47.08 -102.29 46.05
CA VAL A 195 47.21 -101.26 45.00
C VAL A 195 46.18 -101.48 43.88
N LEU A 196 45.89 -102.73 43.54
CA LEU A 196 44.90 -103.08 42.52
C LEU A 196 43.47 -102.79 42.97
N VAL A 197 43.13 -103.12 44.22
CA VAL A 197 41.81 -102.80 44.82
C VAL A 197 41.61 -101.30 44.90
N GLU A 198 42.63 -100.53 45.29
CA GLU A 198 42.58 -99.07 45.32
C GLU A 198 42.38 -98.46 43.92
N LYS A 199 43.07 -98.99 42.89
CA LYS A 199 42.83 -98.61 41.49
C LYS A 199 41.41 -98.91 41.03
N ILE A 200 40.86 -100.07 41.39
CA ILE A 200 39.48 -100.44 41.05
C ILE A 200 38.50 -99.46 41.72
N SER A 201 38.67 -99.19 43.01
CA SER A 201 37.83 -98.21 43.74
C SER A 201 37.90 -96.81 43.09
N ASN A 202 39.10 -96.34 42.74
CA ASN A 202 39.28 -95.07 42.06
C ASN A 202 38.60 -95.02 40.69
N LEU A 203 38.66 -96.12 39.93
CA LEU A 203 37.99 -96.24 38.63
C LEU A 203 36.47 -96.28 38.77
N GLU A 204 35.92 -96.95 39.80
CA GLU A 204 34.48 -96.96 40.09
C GLU A 204 33.97 -95.56 40.41
N ASP A 205 34.69 -94.81 41.24
CA ASP A 205 34.39 -93.41 41.56
C ASP A 205 34.45 -92.52 40.30
N GLU A 206 35.44 -92.73 39.44
CA GLU A 206 35.57 -92.01 38.18
C GLU A 206 34.40 -92.33 37.22
N VAL A 207 33.99 -93.60 37.13
CA VAL A 207 32.84 -94.02 36.32
C VAL A 207 31.54 -93.38 36.82
N GLU A 208 31.30 -93.38 38.13
CA GLU A 208 30.09 -92.75 38.68
C GLU A 208 30.15 -91.22 38.51
N SER A 209 31.32 -90.60 38.67
CA SER A 209 31.54 -89.18 38.35
C SER A 209 31.25 -88.86 36.87
N LEU A 210 31.74 -89.68 35.94
CA LEU A 210 31.51 -89.52 34.50
C LEU A 210 30.03 -89.70 34.14
N LYS A 211 29.35 -90.65 34.78
CA LYS A 211 27.91 -90.88 34.59
C LYS A 211 27.07 -89.69 35.08
N GLN A 212 27.43 -89.10 36.22
CA GLN A 212 26.83 -87.86 36.70
C GLN A 212 27.07 -86.69 35.73
N LYS A 213 28.30 -86.52 35.23
CA LYS A 213 28.63 -85.50 34.21
C LYS A 213 27.83 -85.70 32.94
N LEU A 214 27.71 -86.94 32.44
CA LEU A 214 26.93 -87.27 31.25
C LEU A 214 25.45 -86.89 31.43
N GLN A 215 24.88 -87.19 32.60
CA GLN A 215 23.50 -86.83 32.91
C GLN A 215 23.32 -85.31 33.02
N SER A 216 24.28 -84.59 33.62
CA SER A 216 24.28 -83.12 33.69
C SER A 216 24.32 -82.50 32.29
N LEU A 217 25.26 -82.95 31.44
CA LEU A 217 25.38 -82.49 30.05
C LEU A 217 24.12 -82.78 29.22
N LYS A 218 23.42 -83.89 29.51
CA LYS A 218 22.16 -84.22 28.85
C LYS A 218 21.05 -83.23 29.20
N VAL A 219 20.96 -82.80 30.46
CA VAL A 219 20.00 -81.78 30.91
C VAL A 219 20.34 -80.42 30.29
N GLU A 220 21.60 -80.01 30.36
CA GLU A 220 22.09 -78.74 29.80
C GLU A 220 21.84 -78.65 28.29
N ASN A 221 22.14 -79.70 27.54
CA ASN A 221 21.89 -79.74 26.09
C ASN A 221 20.38 -79.70 25.77
N GLY A 222 19.55 -80.28 26.63
CA GLY A 222 18.09 -80.15 26.56
C GLY A 222 17.62 -78.71 26.73
N ALA A 223 18.16 -78.00 27.72
CA ALA A 223 17.88 -76.58 27.97
C ALA A 223 18.36 -75.69 26.81
N LEU A 224 19.60 -75.86 26.34
CA LEU A 224 20.15 -75.14 25.20
C LEU A 224 19.32 -75.35 23.93
N LYS A 225 18.84 -76.57 23.67
CA LYS A 225 17.98 -76.85 22.52
C LYS A 225 16.64 -76.12 22.59
N GLN A 226 16.09 -75.93 23.79
CA GLN A 226 14.85 -75.18 24.00
C GLN A 226 15.09 -73.67 23.82
N GLU A 227 16.16 -73.11 24.38
CA GLU A 227 16.54 -71.71 24.20
C GLU A 227 16.80 -71.35 22.74
N VAL A 228 17.50 -72.21 21.99
CA VAL A 228 17.69 -72.04 20.54
C VAL A 228 16.35 -72.04 19.80
N LYS A 229 15.37 -72.84 20.25
CA LYS A 229 14.04 -72.87 19.63
C LYS A 229 13.27 -71.57 19.90
N GLU A 230 13.33 -71.03 21.11
CA GLU A 230 12.70 -69.77 21.51
C GLU A 230 13.30 -68.57 20.76
N THR A 231 14.63 -68.48 20.72
CA THR A 231 15.32 -67.43 19.96
C THR A 231 15.00 -67.48 18.46
N VAL A 232 14.87 -68.68 17.87
CA VAL A 232 14.42 -68.83 16.48
C VAL A 232 12.98 -68.35 16.29
N THR A 233 12.08 -68.57 17.24
CA THR A 233 10.72 -68.04 17.17
C THR A 233 10.70 -66.52 17.26
N ASP A 234 11.47 -65.93 18.16
CA ASP A 234 11.55 -64.48 18.35
C ASP A 234 12.12 -63.78 17.11
N ILE A 235 13.20 -64.32 16.53
CA ILE A 235 13.77 -63.81 15.27
C ILE A 235 12.74 -63.85 14.13
N LYS A 236 11.88 -64.86 14.10
CA LYS A 236 10.84 -65.00 13.07
C LYS A 236 9.72 -63.97 13.24
N VAL A 237 9.33 -63.67 14.49
CA VAL A 237 8.37 -62.61 14.81
C VAL A 237 8.97 -61.25 14.43
N TYR A 238 10.18 -60.93 14.91
CA TYR A 238 10.89 -59.69 14.60
C TYR A 238 11.03 -59.46 13.08
N LYS A 239 11.36 -60.50 12.32
CA LYS A 239 11.46 -60.42 10.85
C LYS A 239 10.11 -60.08 10.19
N SER A 240 9.02 -60.58 10.74
CA SER A 240 7.67 -60.33 10.21
C SER A 240 7.21 -58.92 10.54
N ASP A 241 7.48 -58.45 11.77
CA ASP A 241 7.15 -57.10 12.22
C ASP A 241 7.95 -56.05 11.46
N SER A 242 9.27 -56.23 11.35
CA SER A 242 10.14 -55.34 10.56
C SER A 242 9.70 -55.28 9.08
N LYS A 243 9.22 -56.39 8.51
CA LYS A 243 8.69 -56.39 7.13
C LYS A 243 7.41 -55.55 7.00
N LEU A 244 6.53 -55.58 7.99
CA LEU A 244 5.33 -54.75 8.01
C LEU A 244 5.68 -53.27 8.16
N GLU A 245 6.61 -52.95 9.05
CA GLU A 245 7.10 -51.58 9.26
C GLU A 245 7.74 -50.99 7.99
N ILE A 246 8.60 -51.74 7.30
CA ILE A 246 9.18 -51.34 6.01
C ILE A 246 8.09 -51.08 4.96
N LYS A 247 7.02 -51.88 4.96
CA LYS A 247 5.89 -51.67 4.05
C LYS A 247 5.14 -50.38 4.40
N ALA A 248 4.90 -50.11 5.68
CA ALA A 248 4.25 -48.87 6.14
C ALA A 248 5.07 -47.64 5.76
N MET A 249 6.37 -47.63 6.06
CA MET A 249 7.28 -46.53 5.70
C MET A 249 7.33 -46.28 4.18
N LYS A 250 7.24 -47.33 3.36
CA LYS A 250 7.20 -47.20 1.89
C LYS A 250 5.91 -46.54 1.38
N GLU A 251 4.79 -46.76 2.06
CA GLU A 251 3.52 -46.10 1.73
C GLU A 251 3.54 -44.63 2.16
N GLU A 252 4.04 -44.33 3.36
CA GLU A 252 4.23 -42.95 3.84
C GLU A 252 5.16 -42.15 2.93
N LEU A 253 6.28 -42.73 2.50
CA LEU A 253 7.20 -42.08 1.55
C LEU A 253 6.50 -41.77 0.22
N ARG A 254 5.61 -42.65 -0.25
CA ARG A 254 4.84 -42.41 -1.49
C ARG A 254 3.83 -41.28 -1.31
N ALA A 255 3.13 -41.25 -0.19
CA ALA A 255 2.20 -40.18 0.16
C ALA A 255 2.91 -38.83 0.27
N SER A 256 4.07 -38.80 0.95
CA SER A 256 4.92 -37.61 1.06
C SER A 256 5.39 -37.11 -0.31
N LYS A 257 5.82 -38.01 -1.20
CA LYS A 257 6.20 -37.65 -2.58
C LYS A 257 5.04 -37.01 -3.36
N GLN A 258 3.84 -37.57 -3.27
CA GLN A 258 2.66 -37.00 -3.93
C GLN A 258 2.30 -35.62 -3.38
N LEU A 259 2.50 -35.39 -2.08
CA LEU A 259 2.27 -34.08 -1.46
C LEU A 259 3.29 -33.05 -1.96
N ILE A 260 4.56 -33.43 -2.10
CA ILE A 260 5.61 -32.59 -2.70
C ILE A 260 5.22 -32.23 -4.14
N ASP A 261 4.91 -33.21 -4.98
CA ASP A 261 4.53 -32.99 -6.38
C ASP A 261 3.31 -32.04 -6.49
N LYS A 262 2.32 -32.19 -5.59
CA LYS A 262 1.15 -31.31 -5.54
C LYS A 262 1.55 -29.90 -5.14
N THR A 263 2.38 -29.75 -4.11
CA THR A 263 2.84 -28.45 -3.59
C THR A 263 3.67 -27.71 -4.63
N ASP A 264 4.59 -28.40 -5.30
CA ASP A 264 5.38 -27.86 -6.41
C ASP A 264 4.47 -27.37 -7.54
N GLY A 265 3.44 -28.16 -7.91
CA GLY A 265 2.44 -27.73 -8.88
C GLY A 265 1.66 -26.48 -8.46
N HIS A 266 1.32 -26.33 -7.18
CA HIS A 266 0.70 -25.09 -6.67
C HIS A 266 1.66 -23.91 -6.72
N MET A 267 2.93 -24.08 -6.32
CA MET A 267 3.95 -23.03 -6.40
C MET A 267 4.18 -22.56 -7.83
N CYS A 268 4.27 -23.47 -8.81
CA CYS A 268 4.41 -23.11 -10.22
C CYS A 268 3.21 -22.28 -10.73
N ARG A 269 1.98 -22.64 -10.35
CA ARG A 269 0.78 -21.87 -10.72
C ARG A 269 0.79 -20.47 -10.11
N LEU A 270 1.12 -20.37 -8.82
CA LEU A 270 1.20 -19.08 -8.11
C LEU A 270 2.28 -18.16 -8.70
N LEU A 271 3.44 -18.71 -9.05
CA LEU A 271 4.50 -17.95 -9.72
C LEU A 271 4.08 -17.46 -11.11
N ALA A 272 3.36 -18.29 -11.88
CA ALA A 272 2.84 -17.90 -13.18
C ALA A 272 1.80 -16.77 -13.08
N GLU A 273 0.86 -16.89 -12.13
CA GLU A 273 -0.15 -15.86 -11.84
C GLU A 273 0.50 -14.53 -11.44
N LYS A 274 1.49 -14.58 -10.54
CA LYS A 274 2.25 -13.39 -10.14
C LYS A 274 2.98 -12.72 -11.32
N LEU A 275 3.54 -13.51 -12.25
CA LEU A 275 4.19 -12.99 -13.46
C LEU A 275 3.19 -12.35 -14.42
N THR A 276 2.00 -12.93 -14.59
CA THR A 276 0.95 -12.34 -15.44
C THR A 276 0.42 -11.04 -14.85
N ASP A 277 0.24 -11.00 -13.53
CA ASP A 277 -0.23 -9.81 -12.82
C ASP A 277 0.80 -8.68 -12.88
N GLN A 278 2.08 -9.01 -12.69
CA GLN A 278 3.16 -8.04 -12.85
C GLN A 278 3.20 -7.48 -14.28
N SER A 279 3.07 -8.33 -15.30
CA SER A 279 3.07 -7.90 -16.70
C SER A 279 1.88 -6.99 -17.03
N ARG A 280 0.72 -7.24 -16.43
CA ARG A 280 -0.48 -6.40 -16.56
C ARG A 280 -0.26 -5.02 -15.93
N HIS A 281 0.30 -4.96 -14.72
CA HIS A 281 0.62 -3.69 -14.08
C HIS A 281 1.68 -2.89 -14.84
N ASP A 282 2.70 -3.55 -15.39
CA ASP A 282 3.70 -2.87 -16.23
C ASP A 282 3.05 -2.26 -17.49
N ALA A 283 2.08 -2.93 -18.10
CA ALA A 283 1.33 -2.40 -19.24
C ALA A 283 0.44 -1.20 -18.85
N GLU A 284 -0.25 -1.24 -17.71
CA GLU A 284 -1.04 -0.12 -17.17
C GLU A 284 -0.17 1.12 -16.91
N ILE A 285 1.02 0.93 -16.33
CA ILE A 285 1.99 2.01 -16.09
C ILE A 285 2.44 2.64 -17.42
N LEU A 286 2.74 1.83 -18.43
CA LEU A 286 3.12 2.34 -19.76
C LEU A 286 1.98 3.14 -20.42
N GLU A 287 0.74 2.66 -20.32
CA GLU A 287 -0.44 3.37 -20.84
C GLU A 287 -0.63 4.71 -20.13
N MET A 288 -0.54 4.73 -18.79
CA MET A 288 -0.67 5.96 -18.00
C MET A 288 0.41 6.97 -18.35
N ASN A 289 1.67 6.53 -18.52
CA ASN A 289 2.77 7.39 -18.94
C ASN A 289 2.53 7.99 -20.34
N SER A 290 1.97 7.20 -21.27
CA SER A 290 1.60 7.71 -22.60
C SER A 290 0.55 8.82 -22.50
N LYS A 291 -0.53 8.60 -21.73
CA LYS A 291 -1.58 9.61 -21.50
C LYS A 291 -1.05 10.86 -20.81
N MET A 292 -0.14 10.71 -19.85
CA MET A 292 0.50 11.84 -19.17
C MET A 292 1.33 12.69 -20.14
N ASN A 293 2.10 12.06 -21.03
CA ASN A 293 2.88 12.77 -22.05
C ASN A 293 1.98 13.49 -23.07
N GLU A 294 0.86 12.89 -23.45
CA GLU A 294 -0.15 13.53 -24.30
C GLU A 294 -0.77 14.75 -23.62
N CYS A 295 -1.21 14.61 -22.36
CA CYS A 295 -1.74 15.71 -21.56
C CYS A 295 -0.73 16.86 -21.42
N MET A 296 0.54 16.54 -21.16
CA MET A 296 1.61 17.52 -21.09
C MET A 296 1.81 18.26 -22.42
N SER A 297 1.72 17.55 -23.55
CA SER A 297 1.81 18.15 -24.88
C SER A 297 0.65 19.11 -25.16
N ASN A 298 -0.58 18.72 -24.81
CA ASN A 298 -1.78 19.56 -24.94
C ASN A 298 -1.70 20.80 -24.05
N MET A 299 -1.20 20.67 -22.82
CA MET A 299 -0.99 21.79 -21.91
C MET A 299 0.01 22.81 -22.48
N LEU A 300 1.12 22.35 -23.05
CA LEU A 300 2.09 23.22 -23.72
C LEU A 300 1.50 23.92 -24.95
N GLU A 301 0.65 23.24 -25.71
CA GLU A 301 -0.07 23.87 -26.82
C GLU A 301 -1.01 24.97 -26.34
N MET A 302 -1.83 24.68 -25.32
CA MET A 302 -2.72 25.68 -24.71
C MET A 302 -1.95 26.90 -24.20
N GLN A 303 -0.81 26.71 -23.51
CA GLN A 303 0.04 27.82 -23.07
C GLN A 303 0.49 28.70 -24.24
N ARG A 304 0.99 28.12 -25.34
CA ARG A 304 1.36 28.90 -26.54
C ARG A 304 0.18 29.65 -27.13
N THR A 305 -1.02 29.06 -27.14
CA THR A 305 -2.22 29.78 -27.63
C THR A 305 -2.62 30.93 -26.72
N HIS A 306 -2.46 30.78 -25.41
CA HIS A 306 -2.71 31.84 -24.43
C HIS A 306 -1.72 32.99 -24.62
N GLU A 307 -0.42 32.71 -24.70
CA GLU A 307 0.63 33.71 -24.96
C GLU A 307 0.37 34.50 -26.25
N LYS A 308 -0.06 33.81 -27.33
CA LYS A 308 -0.45 34.48 -28.58
C LYS A 308 -1.64 35.40 -28.40
N LYS A 309 -2.69 34.95 -27.70
CA LYS A 309 -3.88 35.76 -27.42
C LYS A 309 -3.55 36.97 -26.55
N GLU A 310 -2.71 36.79 -25.54
CA GLU A 310 -2.23 37.86 -24.66
C GLU A 310 -1.46 38.93 -25.44
N LYS A 311 -0.57 38.51 -26.35
CA LYS A 311 0.14 39.43 -27.24
C LYS A 311 -0.84 40.25 -28.10
N ILE A 312 -1.81 39.60 -28.74
CA ILE A 312 -2.82 40.28 -29.56
C ILE A 312 -3.63 41.28 -28.72
N TRP A 313 -4.04 40.89 -27.51
CA TRP A 313 -4.77 41.76 -26.59
C TRP A 313 -3.97 43.00 -26.19
N ASN A 314 -2.67 42.83 -25.90
CA ASN A 314 -1.78 43.93 -25.57
C ASN A 314 -1.61 44.87 -26.78
N ASP A 315 -1.40 44.32 -27.98
CA ASP A 315 -1.27 45.10 -29.21
C ASP A 315 -2.56 45.92 -29.49
N VAL A 316 -3.75 45.31 -29.36
CA VAL A 316 -5.05 45.99 -29.53
C VAL A 316 -5.26 47.07 -28.46
N THR A 317 -4.88 46.79 -27.21
CA THR A 317 -5.01 47.74 -26.10
C THR A 317 -4.14 48.98 -26.33
N GLU A 318 -2.90 48.79 -26.78
CA GLU A 318 -2.01 49.90 -27.12
C GLU A 318 -2.50 50.68 -28.34
N GLN A 319 -3.02 50.01 -29.37
CA GLN A 319 -3.64 50.69 -30.51
C GLN A 319 -4.83 51.56 -30.07
N LEU A 320 -5.74 51.03 -29.25
CA LEU A 320 -6.89 51.79 -28.74
C LEU A 320 -6.47 52.99 -27.88
N LYS A 321 -5.42 52.84 -27.05
CA LYS A 321 -4.86 53.97 -26.29
C LYS A 321 -4.34 55.07 -27.22
N GLN A 322 -3.65 54.68 -28.29
CA GLN A 322 -3.12 55.62 -29.28
C GLN A 322 -4.25 56.32 -30.06
N ASP A 323 -5.26 55.58 -30.50
CA ASP A 323 -6.43 56.12 -31.21
C ASP A 323 -7.23 57.08 -30.32
N LEU A 324 -7.41 56.73 -29.05
CA LEU A 324 -8.07 57.59 -28.06
C LEU A 324 -7.26 58.89 -27.86
N LYS A 325 -5.93 58.79 -27.77
CA LYS A 325 -5.06 59.96 -27.65
C LYS A 325 -5.20 60.88 -28.86
N VAL A 326 -5.08 60.37 -30.08
CA VAL A 326 -5.22 61.16 -31.32
C VAL A 326 -6.61 61.80 -31.41
N THR A 327 -7.67 61.04 -31.10
CA THR A 327 -9.05 61.55 -31.11
C THR A 327 -9.23 62.66 -30.08
N SER A 328 -8.66 62.50 -28.87
CA SER A 328 -8.73 63.52 -27.82
C SER A 328 -8.00 64.81 -28.20
N GLU A 329 -6.83 64.71 -28.85
CA GLU A 329 -6.08 65.87 -29.35
C GLU A 329 -6.85 66.60 -30.45
N SER A 330 -7.43 65.86 -31.40
CA SER A 330 -8.29 66.42 -32.45
C SER A 330 -9.52 67.12 -31.87
N PHE A 331 -10.16 66.54 -30.86
CA PHE A 331 -11.33 67.14 -30.20
C PHE A 331 -10.99 68.43 -29.46
N VAL A 332 -9.83 68.49 -28.79
CA VAL A 332 -9.34 69.72 -28.16
C VAL A 332 -9.12 70.82 -29.20
N GLU A 333 -8.56 70.48 -30.36
CA GLU A 333 -8.36 71.45 -31.44
C GLU A 333 -9.69 71.94 -32.05
N GLU A 334 -10.65 71.04 -32.26
CA GLU A 334 -12.01 71.39 -32.68
C GLU A 334 -12.68 72.36 -31.67
N CYS A 335 -12.54 72.10 -30.36
CA CYS A 335 -13.05 72.98 -29.30
C CYS A 335 -12.44 74.39 -29.38
N LYS A 336 -11.13 74.51 -29.67
CA LYS A 336 -10.48 75.82 -29.85
C LYS A 336 -11.04 76.55 -31.07
N ASN A 337 -11.26 75.84 -32.18
CA ASN A 337 -11.84 76.41 -33.39
C ASN A 337 -13.27 76.92 -33.15
N VAL A 338 -14.09 76.16 -32.43
CA VAL A 338 -15.45 76.58 -32.04
C VAL A 338 -15.40 77.82 -31.15
N ALA A 339 -14.52 77.86 -30.15
CA ALA A 339 -14.36 79.05 -29.29
C ALA A 339 -13.92 80.30 -30.07
N ALA A 340 -13.03 80.14 -31.07
CA ALA A 340 -12.64 81.24 -31.96
C ALA A 340 -13.82 81.73 -32.81
N LEU A 341 -14.63 80.82 -33.37
CA LEU A 341 -15.83 81.18 -34.13
C LEU A 341 -16.90 81.87 -33.27
N GLU A 342 -17.07 81.45 -32.01
CA GLU A 342 -17.96 82.13 -31.07
C GLU A 342 -17.49 83.57 -30.77
N SER A 343 -16.19 83.77 -30.59
CA SER A 343 -15.59 85.09 -30.42
C SER A 343 -15.81 85.98 -31.66
N ASP A 344 -15.56 85.44 -32.86
CA ASP A 344 -15.77 86.15 -34.12
C ASP A 344 -17.25 86.51 -34.34
N LYS A 345 -18.16 85.57 -34.06
CA LYS A 345 -19.60 85.82 -34.12
C LYS A 345 -20.03 86.94 -33.18
N SER A 346 -19.53 86.92 -31.93
CA SER A 346 -19.79 87.99 -30.96
C SER A 346 -19.26 89.35 -31.45
N ALA A 347 -18.07 89.39 -32.04
CA ALA A 347 -17.52 90.59 -32.65
C ALA A 347 -18.39 91.11 -33.81
N GLN A 348 -18.88 90.19 -34.65
CA GLN A 348 -19.79 90.51 -35.75
C GLN A 348 -21.15 91.04 -35.23
N ASP A 349 -21.73 90.41 -34.22
CA ASP A 349 -22.99 90.85 -33.60
C ASP A 349 -22.86 92.26 -33.01
N ASN A 350 -21.75 92.54 -32.32
CA ASN A 350 -21.42 93.88 -31.82
C ASN A 350 -21.31 94.91 -32.96
N LEU A 351 -20.66 94.56 -34.07
CA LEU A 351 -20.57 95.42 -35.25
C LEU A 351 -21.94 95.70 -35.87
N ILE A 352 -22.81 94.68 -35.97
CA ILE A 352 -24.19 94.83 -36.46
C ILE A 352 -24.97 95.79 -35.57
N VAL A 353 -24.87 95.67 -34.24
CA VAL A 353 -25.51 96.60 -33.30
C VAL A 353 -25.01 98.03 -33.51
N LYS A 354 -23.69 98.22 -33.67
CA LYS A 354 -23.10 99.54 -33.94
C LYS A 354 -23.60 100.14 -35.25
N LEU A 355 -23.57 99.39 -36.36
CA LEU A 355 -24.06 99.84 -37.66
C LEU A 355 -25.55 100.16 -37.64
N LYS A 356 -26.36 99.38 -36.90
CA LYS A 356 -27.79 99.69 -36.70
C LYS A 356 -27.99 101.02 -35.97
N ALA A 357 -27.19 101.29 -34.93
CA ALA A 357 -27.24 102.55 -34.21
C ALA A 357 -26.83 103.75 -35.09
N GLU A 358 -25.75 103.62 -35.85
CA GLU A 358 -25.30 104.63 -36.81
C GLU A 358 -26.37 104.90 -37.89
N LEU A 359 -27.01 103.86 -38.42
CA LEU A 359 -28.10 103.99 -39.38
C LEU A 359 -29.32 104.73 -38.79
N ILE A 360 -29.68 104.45 -37.53
CA ILE A 360 -30.77 105.17 -36.84
C ILE A 360 -30.39 106.65 -36.66
N SER A 361 -29.14 106.94 -36.26
CA SER A 361 -28.65 108.33 -36.12
C SER A 361 -28.71 109.08 -37.45
N ALA A 362 -28.18 108.48 -38.52
CA ALA A 362 -28.20 109.08 -39.86
C ALA A 362 -29.64 109.31 -40.38
N LYS A 363 -30.57 108.41 -40.08
CA LYS A 363 -32.00 108.61 -40.38
C LYS A 363 -32.58 109.81 -39.63
N PHE A 364 -32.20 110.01 -38.36
CA PHE A 364 -32.66 111.14 -37.56
C PHE A 364 -32.06 112.48 -38.06
N GLU A 365 -30.77 112.50 -38.38
CA GLU A 365 -30.10 113.65 -38.98
C GLU A 365 -30.72 114.04 -40.33
N ASN A 366 -30.99 113.06 -41.20
CA ASN A 366 -31.67 113.29 -42.48
C ASN A 366 -33.13 113.74 -42.30
N ALA A 367 -33.84 113.26 -41.28
CA ALA A 367 -35.19 113.73 -40.97
C ALA A 367 -35.19 115.21 -40.55
N GLY A 368 -34.09 115.73 -39.98
CA GLY A 368 -33.91 117.16 -39.71
C GLY A 368 -33.62 118.00 -40.96
N LEU A 369 -33.16 117.38 -42.05
CA LEU A 369 -32.93 118.04 -43.35
C LEU A 369 -34.14 118.00 -44.29
N TYR A 370 -35.15 117.18 -43.97
CA TYR A 370 -36.47 117.37 -44.53
C TYR A 370 -37.03 118.68 -43.96
N LEU A 371 -36.92 119.76 -44.74
CA LEU A 371 -37.75 120.94 -44.54
C LEU A 371 -39.18 120.45 -44.33
N PRO A 372 -39.88 120.89 -43.27
CA PRO A 372 -41.30 120.60 -43.10
C PRO A 372 -41.97 120.85 -44.44
N SER A 373 -42.82 119.94 -44.93
CA SER A 373 -43.52 120.14 -46.20
C SER A 373 -44.20 121.51 -46.23
N ASP A 374 -44.64 121.98 -45.07
CA ASP A 374 -45.22 123.30 -44.83
C ASP A 374 -44.30 124.46 -45.21
N ASN A 375 -42.96 124.34 -45.07
CA ASN A 375 -42.02 125.36 -45.51
C ASN A 375 -41.81 125.35 -47.04
N VAL A 376 -41.82 124.18 -47.67
CA VAL A 376 -41.75 124.07 -49.14
C VAL A 376 -43.05 124.53 -49.77
N GLU A 377 -44.19 124.18 -49.18
CA GLU A 377 -45.53 124.62 -49.59
C GLU A 377 -45.66 126.14 -49.40
N LYS A 378 -45.22 126.69 -48.28
CA LYS A 378 -45.17 128.14 -48.05
C LYS A 378 -44.27 128.89 -49.04
N LEU A 379 -43.08 128.37 -49.35
CA LEU A 379 -42.21 128.94 -50.40
C LEU A 379 -42.85 128.82 -51.79
N THR A 380 -43.57 127.73 -52.05
CA THR A 380 -44.28 127.52 -53.32
C THR A 380 -45.45 128.50 -53.46
N ASP A 381 -46.20 128.73 -52.40
CA ASP A 381 -47.29 129.70 -52.36
C ASP A 381 -46.76 131.14 -52.48
N GLU A 382 -45.66 131.46 -51.80
CA GLU A 382 -44.99 132.77 -51.93
C GLU A 382 -44.45 133.01 -53.34
N LEU A 383 -43.88 131.97 -53.98
CA LEU A 383 -43.41 132.05 -55.36
C LEU A 383 -44.58 132.23 -56.34
N LYS A 384 -45.67 131.47 -56.16
CA LYS A 384 -46.91 131.64 -56.94
C LYS A 384 -47.42 133.08 -56.83
N LEU A 385 -47.47 133.62 -55.62
CA LEU A 385 -47.91 135.00 -55.38
C LEU A 385 -47.04 136.01 -56.14
N LYS A 386 -45.70 135.85 -56.11
CA LYS A 386 -44.78 136.74 -56.84
C LYS A 386 -44.87 136.60 -58.36
N VAL A 387 -45.17 135.40 -58.86
CA VAL A 387 -45.43 135.20 -60.29
C VAL A 387 -46.72 135.93 -60.69
N GLU A 388 -47.77 135.81 -59.89
CA GLU A 388 -49.03 136.54 -60.10
C GLU A 388 -48.82 138.07 -60.06
N GLU A 389 -48.03 138.60 -59.11
CA GLU A 389 -47.66 140.02 -59.08
C GLU A 389 -46.88 140.45 -60.32
N LEU A 390 -45.96 139.62 -60.82
CA LEU A 390 -45.20 139.91 -62.03
C LEU A 390 -46.08 139.85 -63.28
N GLU A 391 -47.03 138.92 -63.36
CA GLU A 391 -48.01 138.86 -64.44
C GLU A 391 -48.89 140.12 -64.46
N ILE A 392 -49.38 140.56 -63.30
CA ILE A 392 -50.13 141.83 -63.17
C ILE A 392 -49.27 143.03 -63.58
N GLU A 393 -47.99 143.07 -63.19
CA GLU A 393 -47.09 144.17 -63.56
C GLU A 393 -46.75 144.16 -65.06
N VAL A 394 -46.62 142.98 -65.67
CA VAL A 394 -46.45 142.82 -67.12
C VAL A 394 -47.68 143.31 -67.86
N ASP A 395 -48.88 142.95 -67.40
CA ASP A 395 -50.14 143.44 -67.98
C ASP A 395 -50.27 144.96 -67.85
N ARG A 396 -49.89 145.52 -66.70
CA ARG A 396 -49.84 146.97 -66.47
C ARG A 396 -48.85 147.68 -67.40
N GLN A 397 -47.70 147.06 -67.67
CA GLN A 397 -46.73 147.58 -68.64
C GLN A 397 -47.22 147.43 -70.09
N MET A 398 -47.96 146.36 -70.41
CA MET A 398 -48.61 146.22 -71.72
C MET A 398 -49.71 147.28 -71.92
N GLU A 399 -50.51 147.59 -70.91
CA GLU A 399 -51.48 148.70 -70.95
C GLU A 399 -50.79 150.06 -71.13
N ALA A 400 -49.69 150.30 -70.40
CA ALA A 400 -48.91 151.53 -70.55
C ALA A 400 -48.20 151.66 -71.90
N MET A 401 -47.91 150.53 -72.58
CA MET A 401 -47.43 150.51 -73.97
C MET A 401 -48.58 150.72 -74.97
N ALA A 402 -49.76 150.15 -74.72
CA ALA A 402 -50.94 150.34 -75.57
C ALA A 402 -51.45 151.79 -75.59
N ASP A 403 -51.34 152.52 -74.47
CA ASP A 403 -51.70 153.95 -74.40
C ASP A 403 -50.67 154.90 -75.05
N LYS A 404 -49.45 154.43 -75.32
CA LYS A 404 -48.44 155.19 -76.09
C LYS A 404 -48.68 155.16 -77.60
N ASP A 405 -49.46 154.20 -78.09
CA ASP A 405 -49.74 154.02 -79.53
C ASP A 405 -51.02 154.72 -80.02
N ARG A 406 -51.75 155.44 -79.14
CA ARG A 406 -52.81 156.38 -79.55
C ARG A 406 -52.38 157.82 -79.38
N LYS A 407 -51.41 158.17 -80.22
CA LYS A 407 -51.17 159.53 -80.70
C LYS A 407 -51.96 159.76 -81.99
#